data_AF-A0A2M7CSC5-F1
#
_entry.id   AF-A0A2M7CSC5-F1
#
_cell.length_a   1.000
_cell.length_b   1.000
_cell.length_c   1.000
_cell.angle_alpha   90.00
_cell.angle_beta   90.00
_cell.angle_gamma   90.00
#
_symmetry.space_group_name_H-M   'P 1'
#
loop_
_entity.id
_entity.type
_entity.pdbx_description
1 polymer ?
#
loop_
_entity_poly.entity_id
_entity_poly.type
_entity_poly.pdbx_seq_one_letter_code
_entity_poly.pdbx_strand_id
1 'polypeptide(L)'
;MNHVSRWLDLECGSLLPLFFVMLAAANLAAAAVAPDHDAMPAREQALLSKPLAFAPTSLERLPLADRPCANCAPGVAVAADPAQWLSADEVGKLIAQAVAEARALGAVATIAVVDRVGNVLAVYRMAGTVRDVVLASTPAGVPLIDGGLEGIVLPAAVGGDALVAIAKAITGAYLSSQGNAFSTRTAGQIIQEHFNPGEFNQASGPLFGVQFSQLACSDFMRAFAGGAADAGPKRSPLGLAADPGGLPVYKGAVLVGGVGVIADGRYGIDQRIADVDVDSDERIALAATIGFEPPVAIRAERISVDGRSLRFTDARSQQLAAGISAASFAALGPSAGSLLAVPGYSQAVLLPGTAFGDPASGIRPAAAGSFGGRDAFVLVDALNQPRFAPVAGSDGATALTAAEVETLLDAALEIANRSRAQIR
;
A
#
# COMPACT_ATOMS: atom_id res chain seq x y z
N MET A 1 24.13 8.31 -20.46
CA MET A 1 24.10 9.35 -19.41
C MET A 1 22.94 10.34 -19.48
N ASN A 2 21.93 10.21 -20.37
CA ASN A 2 20.76 11.13 -20.40
C ASN A 2 19.37 10.44 -20.49
N HIS A 3 19.25 9.14 -20.19
CA HIS A 3 17.98 8.42 -20.36
C HIS A 3 17.19 8.12 -19.07
N VAL A 4 17.82 8.14 -17.90
CA VAL A 4 17.14 7.78 -16.63
C VAL A 4 16.32 8.96 -16.06
N SER A 5 16.79 10.19 -16.23
CA SER A 5 16.11 11.40 -15.72
C SER A 5 14.83 11.75 -16.47
N ARG A 6 14.58 11.17 -17.65
CA ARG A 6 13.35 11.44 -18.42
C ARG A 6 12.18 10.55 -18.04
N TRP A 7 12.38 9.40 -17.41
CA TRP A 7 11.27 8.50 -17.08
C TRP A 7 10.45 8.93 -15.85
N LEU A 8 11.06 9.69 -14.94
CA LEU A 8 10.45 10.12 -13.67
C LEU A 8 9.74 11.49 -13.75
N ASP A 9 10.01 12.28 -14.80
CA ASP A 9 9.47 13.65 -15.01
C ASP A 9 8.55 13.77 -16.26
N LEU A 10 8.02 12.67 -16.79
CA LEU A 10 7.16 12.72 -17.99
C LEU A 10 5.79 13.34 -17.70
N GLU A 11 5.62 14.60 -18.11
CA GLU A 11 4.32 15.22 -18.30
C GLU A 11 3.45 14.39 -19.25
N CYS A 12 2.22 14.10 -18.81
CA CYS A 12 1.30 13.10 -19.36
C CYS A 12 0.87 13.33 -20.84
N GLY A 13 1.30 14.43 -21.48
CA GLY A 13 0.88 14.81 -22.84
C GLY A 13 1.55 14.03 -23.99
N SER A 14 2.64 13.31 -23.75
CA SER A 14 3.49 12.76 -24.84
C SER A 14 3.38 11.25 -25.08
N LEU A 15 2.64 10.49 -24.25
CA LEU A 15 2.62 9.02 -24.29
C LEU A 15 1.34 8.37 -24.83
N LEU A 16 0.24 9.11 -25.01
CA LEU A 16 -1.01 8.54 -25.54
C LEU A 16 -0.85 7.87 -26.93
N PRO A 17 -0.08 8.41 -27.91
CA PRO A 17 0.01 7.79 -29.22
C PRO A 17 0.99 6.60 -29.29
N LEU A 18 2.00 6.50 -28.41
CA LEU A 18 2.95 5.38 -28.46
C LEU A 18 2.42 4.11 -27.77
N PHE A 19 1.65 4.28 -26.68
CA PHE A 19 1.11 3.14 -25.93
C PHE A 19 0.01 2.39 -26.70
N PHE A 20 -0.82 3.12 -27.47
CA PHE A 20 -1.84 2.51 -28.33
C PHE A 20 -1.25 1.76 -29.53
N VAL A 21 -0.14 2.22 -30.08
CA VAL A 21 0.51 1.57 -31.24
C VAL A 21 1.21 0.26 -30.83
N MET A 22 1.80 0.18 -29.63
CA MET A 22 2.38 -1.08 -29.15
C MET A 22 1.33 -2.15 -28.81
N LEU A 23 0.18 -1.75 -28.23
CA LEU A 23 -0.89 -2.70 -27.90
C LEU A 23 -1.61 -3.23 -29.15
N ALA A 24 -1.72 -2.40 -30.21
CA ALA A 24 -2.26 -2.83 -31.50
C ALA A 24 -1.31 -3.77 -32.27
N ALA A 25 0.01 -3.55 -32.18
CA ALA A 25 1.00 -4.41 -32.83
C ALA A 25 1.12 -5.80 -32.16
N ALA A 26 0.95 -5.88 -30.83
CA ALA A 26 0.95 -7.16 -30.11
C ALA A 26 -0.28 -8.03 -30.45
N ASN A 27 -1.45 -7.42 -30.66
CA ASN A 27 -2.66 -8.15 -31.06
C ASN A 27 -2.64 -8.63 -32.53
N LEU A 28 -1.92 -7.94 -33.43
CA LEU A 28 -1.80 -8.38 -34.82
C LEU A 28 -0.86 -9.58 -34.99
N ALA A 29 0.12 -9.75 -34.10
CA ALA A 29 1.05 -10.89 -34.13
C ALA A 29 0.43 -12.19 -33.59
N ALA A 30 -0.54 -12.10 -32.66
CA ALA A 30 -1.23 -13.25 -32.10
C ALA A 30 -2.30 -13.87 -33.04
N ALA A 31 -2.73 -13.14 -34.08
CA ALA A 31 -3.77 -13.59 -35.01
C ALA A 31 -3.25 -14.41 -36.20
N ALA A 32 -1.93 -14.65 -36.32
CA ALA A 32 -1.31 -15.26 -37.51
C ALA A 32 -1.03 -16.77 -37.42
N VAL A 33 -1.50 -17.48 -36.38
CA VAL A 33 -1.35 -18.95 -36.29
C VAL A 33 -2.70 -19.58 -35.94
N ALA A 34 -3.49 -19.88 -36.97
CA ALA A 34 -4.68 -20.72 -36.87
C ALA A 34 -4.34 -22.17 -37.29
N PRO A 35 -4.73 -23.21 -36.53
CA PRO A 35 -4.84 -24.55 -37.06
C PRO A 35 -6.21 -24.78 -37.74
N ASP A 36 -6.18 -25.57 -38.81
CA ASP A 36 -7.31 -25.97 -39.66
C ASP A 36 -8.52 -26.51 -38.87
N HIS A 37 -9.71 -26.07 -39.29
CA HIS A 37 -11.00 -26.62 -38.87
C HIS A 37 -11.31 -27.88 -39.69
N ASP A 38 -11.36 -29.06 -39.05
CA ASP A 38 -12.20 -30.15 -39.55
C ASP A 38 -12.71 -31.09 -38.43
N ALA A 39 -14.03 -31.21 -38.38
CA ALA A 39 -14.89 -32.23 -37.74
C ALA A 39 -14.76 -32.56 -36.23
N MET A 40 -15.64 -31.98 -35.40
CA MET A 40 -16.00 -32.50 -34.07
C MET A 40 -17.00 -33.68 -34.19
N PRO A 41 -16.77 -34.83 -33.52
CA PRO A 41 -17.67 -35.98 -33.57
C PRO A 41 -18.92 -35.82 -32.67
N ALA A 42 -20.04 -36.39 -33.13
CA ALA A 42 -21.41 -36.26 -32.63
C ALA A 42 -21.71 -36.63 -31.15
N ARG A 43 -20.68 -36.89 -30.33
CA ARG A 43 -20.84 -37.21 -28.90
C ARG A 43 -20.96 -35.96 -28.01
N GLU A 44 -20.43 -34.82 -28.43
CA GLU A 44 -20.48 -33.55 -27.66
C GLU A 44 -21.82 -32.79 -27.81
N GLN A 45 -22.58 -33.01 -28.88
CA GLN A 45 -23.89 -32.38 -29.05
C GLN A 45 -24.98 -32.97 -28.14
N ALA A 46 -24.77 -34.19 -27.61
CA ALA A 46 -25.75 -34.86 -26.75
C ALA A 46 -25.72 -34.39 -25.27
N LEU A 47 -24.69 -33.66 -24.85
CA LEU A 47 -24.55 -33.16 -23.47
C LEU A 47 -25.15 -31.76 -23.26
N LEU A 48 -25.39 -31.01 -24.34
CA LEU A 48 -25.96 -29.65 -24.30
C LEU A 48 -27.49 -29.60 -24.30
N SER A 49 -28.19 -30.74 -24.49
CA SER A 49 -29.66 -30.77 -24.65
C SER A 49 -30.44 -31.22 -23.42
N LYS A 50 -29.81 -31.32 -22.23
CA LYS A 50 -30.52 -31.66 -20.98
C LYS A 50 -30.80 -30.40 -20.13
N PRO A 51 -32.07 -30.03 -19.90
CA PRO A 51 -32.39 -28.94 -18.99
C PRO A 51 -32.20 -29.38 -17.53
N LEU A 52 -31.39 -28.64 -16.77
CA LEU A 52 -31.28 -28.75 -15.31
C LEU A 52 -32.43 -27.96 -14.67
N ALA A 53 -33.43 -28.67 -14.14
CA ALA A 53 -34.47 -28.09 -13.30
C ALA A 53 -33.94 -27.91 -11.87
N PHE A 54 -33.82 -26.67 -11.40
CA PHE A 54 -33.62 -26.36 -9.99
C PHE A 54 -34.97 -25.96 -9.38
N ALA A 55 -35.47 -26.78 -8.46
CA ALA A 55 -36.66 -26.47 -7.65
C ALA A 55 -36.26 -25.53 -6.49
N PRO A 56 -37.09 -24.53 -6.12
CA PRO A 56 -36.83 -23.69 -4.97
C PRO A 56 -37.28 -24.41 -3.69
N THR A 57 -36.33 -24.83 -2.85
CA THR A 57 -36.64 -25.20 -1.46
C THR A 57 -36.41 -23.99 -0.56
N SER A 58 -37.50 -23.53 0.03
CA SER A 58 -37.60 -22.48 1.05
C SER A 58 -36.72 -22.80 2.25
N LEU A 59 -35.66 -22.01 2.48
CA LEU A 59 -35.02 -21.90 3.79
C LEU A 59 -35.54 -20.60 4.43
N GLU A 60 -36.50 -20.77 5.33
CA GLU A 60 -36.93 -19.72 6.24
C GLU A 60 -35.71 -19.14 7.00
N ARG A 61 -35.60 -17.81 7.00
CA ARG A 61 -34.64 -17.06 7.81
C ARG A 61 -34.92 -17.33 9.29
N LEU A 62 -33.96 -17.95 9.98
CA LEU A 62 -33.83 -17.75 11.42
C LEU A 62 -33.16 -16.38 11.64
N PRO A 63 -33.79 -15.45 12.39
CA PRO A 63 -33.16 -14.16 12.68
C PRO A 63 -31.95 -14.37 13.59
N LEU A 64 -30.78 -13.86 13.19
CA LEU A 64 -29.63 -13.71 14.08
C LEU A 64 -29.98 -12.64 15.11
N ALA A 65 -30.51 -13.07 16.25
CA ALA A 65 -30.52 -12.28 17.47
C ALA A 65 -29.10 -12.20 18.02
N ASP A 66 -28.66 -10.99 18.35
CA ASP A 66 -27.47 -10.71 19.15
C ASP A 66 -27.38 -11.66 20.35
N ARG A 67 -26.38 -12.53 20.34
CA ARG A 67 -25.98 -13.29 21.52
C ARG A 67 -24.67 -12.70 22.05
N PRO A 68 -24.69 -11.91 23.14
CA PRO A 68 -23.47 -11.45 23.76
C PRO A 68 -22.74 -12.65 24.37
N CYS A 69 -21.46 -12.86 24.00
CA CYS A 69 -20.58 -13.75 24.74
C CYS A 69 -20.38 -13.18 26.15
N ALA A 70 -20.97 -13.83 27.13
CA ALA A 70 -21.07 -13.35 28.52
C ALA A 70 -19.73 -13.19 29.27
N ASN A 71 -18.57 -13.48 28.65
CA ASN A 71 -17.25 -13.35 29.26
C ASN A 71 -16.19 -12.68 28.35
N CYS A 72 -16.59 -12.05 27.24
CA CYS A 72 -15.69 -11.15 26.53
C CYS A 72 -15.75 -9.78 27.22
N ALA A 73 -14.91 -9.56 28.23
CA ALA A 73 -14.68 -8.19 28.69
C ALA A 73 -14.12 -7.40 27.49
N PRO A 74 -14.80 -6.34 27.00
CA PRO A 74 -14.18 -5.45 26.04
C PRO A 74 -12.97 -4.85 26.73
N GLY A 75 -11.77 -5.21 26.28
CA GLY A 75 -10.58 -4.42 26.58
C GLY A 75 -10.94 -2.98 26.26
N VAL A 76 -10.77 -2.09 27.24
CA VAL A 76 -11.15 -0.68 27.14
C VAL A 76 -10.57 -0.13 25.85
N ALA A 77 -11.41 -0.01 24.82
CA ALA A 77 -11.15 0.83 23.68
C ALA A 77 -11.20 2.24 24.25
N VAL A 78 -10.05 2.74 24.70
CA VAL A 78 -9.90 4.17 24.92
C VAL A 78 -10.30 4.79 23.59
N ALA A 79 -11.41 5.53 23.57
CA ALA A 79 -11.82 6.29 22.40
C ALA A 79 -10.64 7.20 22.05
N ALA A 80 -9.85 6.78 21.08
CA ALA A 80 -8.73 7.55 20.63
C ALA A 80 -9.29 8.72 19.84
N ASP A 81 -8.77 9.92 20.08
CA ASP A 81 -9.06 11.06 19.22
C ASP A 81 -8.69 10.67 17.77
N PRO A 82 -9.65 10.59 16.84
CA PRO A 82 -9.36 10.18 15.47
C PRO A 82 -8.48 11.21 14.74
N ALA A 83 -8.43 12.46 15.21
CA ALA A 83 -7.62 13.51 14.64
C ALA A 83 -6.17 13.47 15.17
N GLN A 84 -5.44 12.40 14.85
CA GLN A 84 -4.02 12.28 15.17
C GLN A 84 -3.15 12.34 13.93
N TRP A 85 -1.98 12.94 14.10
CA TRP A 85 -0.93 13.04 13.09
C TRP A 85 0.44 12.92 13.73
N LEU A 86 1.47 12.74 12.89
CA LEU A 86 2.87 12.81 13.29
C LEU A 86 3.33 14.28 13.33
N SER A 87 3.82 14.73 14.47
CA SER A 87 4.56 16.00 14.57
C SER A 87 5.97 15.87 13.98
N ALA A 88 6.60 16.98 13.63
CA ALA A 88 7.96 16.97 13.10
C ALA A 88 8.97 16.33 14.08
N ASP A 89 8.78 16.50 15.38
CA ASP A 89 9.62 15.87 16.41
C ASP A 89 9.43 14.34 16.46
N GLU A 90 8.20 13.86 16.31
CA GLU A 90 7.91 12.43 16.21
C GLU A 90 8.48 11.82 14.92
N VAL A 91 8.40 12.53 13.80
CA VAL A 91 9.08 12.11 12.55
C VAL A 91 10.59 11.99 12.77
N GLY A 92 11.20 12.99 13.41
CA GLY A 92 12.60 12.94 13.81
C GLY A 92 12.91 11.74 14.73
N LYS A 93 12.00 11.42 15.66
CA LYS A 93 12.16 10.29 16.59
C LYS A 93 12.21 8.95 15.87
N LEU A 94 11.27 8.69 14.94
CA LEU A 94 11.25 7.48 14.13
C LEU A 94 12.58 7.29 13.37
N ILE A 95 13.08 8.37 12.75
CA ILE A 95 14.37 8.37 12.03
C ILE A 95 15.53 8.09 12.99
N ALA A 96 15.56 8.74 14.16
CA ALA A 96 16.66 8.58 15.11
C ALA A 96 16.75 7.14 15.65
N GLN A 97 15.60 6.53 15.91
CA GLN A 97 15.53 5.13 16.35
C GLN A 97 16.03 4.17 15.25
N ALA A 98 15.61 4.39 14.00
CA ALA A 98 16.10 3.64 12.85
C ALA A 98 17.63 3.76 12.69
N VAL A 99 18.16 4.99 12.76
CA VAL A 99 19.60 5.26 12.64
C VAL A 99 20.39 4.61 13.78
N ALA A 100 19.84 4.58 15.00
CA ALA A 100 20.49 3.92 16.13
C ALA A 100 20.63 2.41 15.91
N GLU A 101 19.56 1.74 15.44
CA GLU A 101 19.63 0.31 15.12
C GLU A 101 20.56 0.05 13.92
N ALA A 102 20.44 0.82 12.84
CA ALA A 102 21.30 0.66 11.66
C ALA A 102 22.80 0.74 12.02
N ARG A 103 23.18 1.68 12.91
CA ARG A 103 24.55 1.77 13.45
C ARG A 103 24.94 0.55 14.26
N ALA A 104 24.05 0.02 15.09
CA ALA A 104 24.30 -1.18 15.86
C ALA A 104 24.51 -2.41 14.98
N LEU A 105 23.87 -2.43 13.79
CA LEU A 105 24.08 -3.46 12.76
C LEU A 105 25.32 -3.23 11.89
N GLY A 106 25.99 -2.09 12.00
CA GLY A 106 27.06 -1.69 11.07
C GLY A 106 26.56 -1.43 9.65
N ALA A 107 25.27 -1.08 9.49
CA ALA A 107 24.61 -0.84 8.22
C ALA A 107 24.47 0.67 7.93
N VAL A 108 24.37 1.01 6.64
CA VAL A 108 24.00 2.35 6.15
C VAL A 108 22.63 2.22 5.52
N ALA A 109 21.65 2.97 6.04
CA ALA A 109 20.27 2.88 5.62
C ALA A 109 19.74 4.23 5.09
N THR A 110 18.75 4.13 4.21
CA THR A 110 17.87 5.24 3.83
C THR A 110 16.48 4.97 4.41
N ILE A 111 15.96 5.97 5.11
CA ILE A 111 14.72 5.89 5.88
C ILE A 111 13.73 6.93 5.34
N ALA A 112 12.50 6.53 5.05
CA ALA A 112 11.41 7.42 4.71
C ALA A 112 10.28 7.30 5.72
N VAL A 113 9.67 8.42 6.06
CA VAL A 113 8.48 8.49 6.92
C VAL A 113 7.38 9.20 6.15
N VAL A 114 6.19 8.62 6.16
CA VAL A 114 5.00 9.17 5.50
C VAL A 114 3.83 9.30 6.46
N ASP A 115 2.90 10.22 6.20
CA ASP A 115 1.62 10.27 6.91
C ASP A 115 0.59 9.29 6.33
N ARG A 116 -0.61 9.26 6.92
CA ARG A 116 -1.69 8.34 6.53
C ARG A 116 -2.16 8.49 5.07
N VAL A 117 -2.00 9.67 4.47
CA VAL A 117 -2.41 9.97 3.09
C VAL A 117 -1.21 10.06 2.13
N GLY A 118 -0.04 9.59 2.57
CA GLY A 118 1.14 9.38 1.74
C GLY A 118 2.02 10.62 1.56
N ASN A 119 1.80 11.70 2.32
CA ASN A 119 2.74 12.81 2.33
C ASN A 119 4.08 12.32 2.87
N VAL A 120 5.16 12.51 2.10
CA VAL A 120 6.51 12.16 2.57
C VAL A 120 7.01 13.25 3.51
N LEU A 121 6.99 12.94 4.80
CA LEU A 121 7.29 13.88 5.88
C LEU A 121 8.78 14.12 6.05
N ALA A 122 9.58 13.10 5.74
CA ALA A 122 11.03 13.16 5.72
C ALA A 122 11.59 11.96 4.96
N VAL A 123 12.73 12.19 4.31
CA VAL A 123 13.64 11.12 3.88
C VAL A 123 15.00 11.43 4.47
N TYR A 124 15.59 10.47 5.16
CA TYR A 124 16.90 10.59 5.78
C TYR A 124 17.83 9.52 5.23
N ARG A 125 18.99 9.94 4.73
CA ARG A 125 20.04 9.05 4.23
C ARG A 125 21.23 9.10 5.17
N MET A 126 21.59 7.95 5.73
CA MET A 126 22.77 7.83 6.59
C MET A 126 24.06 8.13 5.82
N ALA A 127 25.05 8.71 6.51
CA ALA A 127 26.37 8.89 5.94
C ALA A 127 27.08 7.54 5.77
N GLY A 128 27.80 7.38 4.67
CA GLY A 128 28.52 6.14 4.34
C GLY A 128 28.29 5.73 2.88
N THR A 129 28.69 4.51 2.54
CA THR A 129 28.50 3.95 1.20
C THR A 129 27.08 3.43 1.05
N VAL A 130 26.21 4.26 0.45
CA VAL A 130 24.86 3.85 0.05
C VAL A 130 24.95 2.94 -1.17
N ARG A 131 24.10 1.92 -1.20
CA ARG A 131 24.04 0.92 -2.27
C ARG A 131 23.08 1.35 -3.36
N ASP A 132 23.42 1.07 -4.60
CA ASP A 132 22.43 1.02 -5.67
C ASP A 132 21.40 -0.07 -5.34
N VAL A 133 20.14 0.15 -5.74
CA VAL A 133 19.07 -0.81 -5.45
C VAL A 133 18.76 -1.64 -6.68
N VAL A 134 18.84 -2.96 -6.55
CA VAL A 134 18.45 -3.90 -7.61
C VAL A 134 17.00 -4.31 -7.41
N LEU A 135 16.17 -4.14 -8.44
CA LEU A 135 14.83 -4.72 -8.47
C LEU A 135 14.94 -6.21 -8.77
N ALA A 136 14.53 -7.05 -7.82
CA ALA A 136 14.74 -8.48 -7.90
C ALA A 136 13.60 -9.27 -7.26
N SER A 137 12.83 -9.98 -8.07
CA SER A 137 11.83 -10.96 -7.65
C SER A 137 12.44 -12.30 -7.29
N THR A 138 13.71 -12.53 -7.65
CA THR A 138 14.47 -13.74 -7.29
C THR A 138 15.71 -13.40 -6.45
N PRO A 139 16.19 -14.32 -5.58
CA PRO A 139 17.43 -14.09 -4.81
C PRO A 139 18.64 -13.80 -5.70
N ALA A 140 18.71 -14.40 -6.88
CA ALA A 140 19.78 -14.19 -7.84
C ALA A 140 19.68 -12.84 -8.58
N GLY A 141 18.51 -12.19 -8.59
CA GLY A 141 18.24 -10.99 -9.38
C GLY A 141 18.42 -11.19 -10.89
N VAL A 142 18.33 -12.45 -11.34
CA VAL A 142 18.47 -12.83 -12.74
C VAL A 142 17.07 -12.87 -13.35
N PRO A 143 16.80 -12.10 -14.41
CA PRO A 143 15.49 -12.08 -15.04
C PRO A 143 15.10 -13.45 -15.58
N LEU A 144 13.98 -13.96 -15.08
CA LEU A 144 13.34 -15.17 -15.62
C LEU A 144 12.64 -14.86 -16.96
N ILE A 145 12.25 -13.60 -17.16
CA ILE A 145 11.57 -13.08 -18.35
C ILE A 145 12.31 -11.82 -18.82
N ASP A 146 12.68 -11.77 -20.09
CA ASP A 146 13.31 -10.60 -20.71
C ASP A 146 12.26 -9.51 -20.98
N GLY A 147 12.59 -8.24 -20.65
CA GLY A 147 11.73 -7.07 -20.91
C GLY A 147 10.87 -6.57 -19.74
N GLY A 148 11.03 -7.14 -18.54
CA GLY A 148 10.42 -6.64 -17.30
C GLY A 148 11.29 -5.65 -16.50
N LEU A 149 10.87 -5.33 -15.28
CA LEU A 149 11.65 -4.51 -14.33
C LEU A 149 12.74 -5.31 -13.58
N GLU A 150 12.77 -6.64 -13.75
CA GLU A 150 13.70 -7.54 -13.09
C GLU A 150 15.15 -7.26 -13.50
N GLY A 151 16.05 -7.16 -12.52
CA GLY A 151 17.47 -6.87 -12.73
C GLY A 151 17.78 -5.39 -13.01
N ILE A 152 16.78 -4.50 -13.04
CA ILE A 152 17.02 -3.05 -13.15
C ILE A 152 17.71 -2.55 -11.88
N VAL A 153 18.74 -1.73 -12.08
CA VAL A 153 19.48 -1.08 -11.01
C VAL A 153 19.07 0.38 -10.91
N LEU A 154 18.56 0.79 -9.75
CA LEU A 154 18.28 2.17 -9.40
C LEU A 154 19.52 2.78 -8.72
N PRO A 155 20.21 3.73 -9.36
CA PRO A 155 21.43 4.28 -8.80
C PRO A 155 21.16 5.14 -7.56
N ALA A 156 21.95 4.96 -6.50
CA ALA A 156 21.88 5.79 -5.30
C ALA A 156 22.16 7.28 -5.60
N ALA A 157 22.99 7.52 -6.63
CA ALA A 157 23.34 8.85 -7.12
C ALA A 157 22.13 9.67 -7.60
N VAL A 158 21.05 9.01 -8.04
CA VAL A 158 19.79 9.67 -8.45
C VAL A 158 18.65 9.44 -7.47
N GLY A 159 18.94 8.92 -6.27
CA GLY A 159 17.93 8.71 -5.23
C GLY A 159 17.18 7.38 -5.31
N GLY A 160 17.71 6.35 -5.98
CA GLY A 160 17.03 5.04 -6.12
C GLY A 160 16.61 4.40 -4.79
N ASP A 161 17.50 4.40 -3.81
CA ASP A 161 17.24 4.01 -2.42
C ASP A 161 16.12 4.85 -1.77
N ALA A 162 16.09 6.15 -2.00
CA ALA A 162 15.06 7.01 -1.44
C ALA A 162 13.66 6.69 -2.01
N LEU A 163 13.57 6.39 -3.30
CA LEU A 163 12.32 5.96 -3.94
C LEU A 163 11.83 4.64 -3.33
N VAL A 164 12.73 3.68 -3.10
CA VAL A 164 12.40 2.40 -2.48
C VAL A 164 11.93 2.56 -1.04
N ALA A 165 12.64 3.36 -0.23
CA ALA A 165 12.23 3.67 1.13
C ALA A 165 10.83 4.29 1.18
N ILE A 166 10.52 5.24 0.28
CA ILE A 166 9.20 5.84 0.18
C ILE A 166 8.13 4.80 -0.18
N ALA A 167 8.39 3.92 -1.16
CA ALA A 167 7.44 2.89 -1.55
C ALA A 167 7.11 1.94 -0.39
N LYS A 168 8.13 1.48 0.37
CA LYS A 168 7.96 0.67 1.58
C LYS A 168 7.14 1.41 2.65
N ALA A 169 7.41 2.69 2.88
CA ALA A 169 6.69 3.52 3.86
C ALA A 169 5.21 3.67 3.51
N ILE A 170 4.90 3.98 2.24
CA ILE A 170 3.53 4.12 1.73
C ILE A 170 2.76 2.81 1.88
N THR A 171 3.40 1.66 1.64
CA THR A 171 2.74 0.36 1.85
C THR A 171 2.29 0.16 3.28
N GLY A 172 3.15 0.45 4.27
CA GLY A 172 2.74 0.41 5.67
C GLY A 172 1.55 1.33 5.97
N ALA A 173 1.59 2.56 5.45
CA ALA A 173 0.53 3.55 5.69
C ALA A 173 -0.82 3.21 5.01
N TYR A 174 -0.80 2.66 3.79
CA TYR A 174 -2.01 2.49 2.99
C TYR A 174 -2.72 1.16 3.23
N LEU A 175 -1.98 0.07 3.45
CA LEU A 175 -2.58 -1.23 3.67
C LEU A 175 -3.10 -1.41 5.10
N SER A 176 -2.66 -0.56 6.04
CA SER A 176 -3.11 -0.61 7.41
C SER A 176 -4.36 0.24 7.69
N SER A 177 -5.06 -0.11 8.76
CA SER A 177 -6.24 0.58 9.28
C SER A 177 -6.30 0.49 10.82
N GLN A 178 -7.39 0.95 11.42
CA GLN A 178 -7.66 0.73 12.85
C GLN A 178 -8.18 -0.70 13.15
N GLY A 179 -8.53 -1.45 12.10
CA GLY A 179 -9.01 -2.83 12.18
C GLY A 179 -7.89 -3.86 11.99
N ASN A 180 -6.98 -3.62 11.04
CA ASN A 180 -5.83 -4.48 10.78
C ASN A 180 -4.56 -3.66 10.49
N ALA A 181 -3.42 -4.15 10.97
CA ALA A 181 -2.10 -3.58 10.73
C ALA A 181 -1.28 -4.52 9.85
N PHE A 182 -0.88 -4.02 8.68
CA PHE A 182 -0.15 -4.75 7.67
C PHE A 182 1.19 -4.08 7.37
N SER A 183 2.19 -4.93 7.12
CA SER A 183 3.53 -4.53 6.72
C SER A 183 3.75 -4.83 5.23
N THR A 184 4.95 -4.53 4.73
CA THR A 184 5.36 -5.00 3.41
C THR A 184 5.49 -6.53 3.33
N ARG A 185 5.73 -7.24 4.45
CA ARG A 185 5.63 -8.72 4.46
C ARG A 185 4.20 -9.18 4.23
N THR A 186 3.23 -8.53 4.88
CA THR A 186 1.82 -8.84 4.64
C THR A 186 1.44 -8.54 3.20
N ALA A 187 1.92 -7.41 2.66
CA ALA A 187 1.74 -7.03 1.27
C ALA A 187 2.27 -8.14 0.34
N GLY A 188 3.46 -8.68 0.64
CA GLY A 188 4.08 -9.82 -0.05
C GLY A 188 3.24 -11.10 -0.12
N GLN A 189 2.16 -11.22 0.64
CA GLN A 189 1.14 -12.27 0.46
C GLN A 189 -0.05 -11.76 -0.35
N ILE A 190 -0.64 -10.65 0.08
CA ILE A 190 -1.98 -10.27 -0.39
C ILE A 190 -2.00 -9.60 -1.76
N ILE A 191 -0.85 -9.12 -2.28
CA ILE A 191 -0.76 -8.45 -3.58
C ILE A 191 -0.20 -9.35 -4.70
N GLN A 192 -0.05 -10.65 -4.42
CA GLN A 192 0.56 -11.62 -5.33
C GLN A 192 -0.47 -12.42 -6.15
N GLU A 193 0.01 -13.02 -7.23
CA GLU A 193 -0.79 -13.88 -8.15
C GLU A 193 -1.40 -15.10 -7.46
N HIS A 194 -0.81 -15.53 -6.35
CA HIS A 194 -1.28 -16.56 -5.43
C HIS A 194 -1.17 -16.05 -3.99
N PHE A 195 -2.05 -16.49 -3.09
CA PHE A 195 -2.09 -15.97 -1.72
C PHE A 195 -0.73 -16.05 -0.98
N ASN A 196 -0.08 -17.20 -1.03
CA ASN A 196 1.30 -17.34 -0.58
C ASN A 196 2.23 -17.45 -1.79
N PRO A 197 3.37 -16.74 -1.78
CA PRO A 197 4.42 -16.96 -2.77
C PRO A 197 4.82 -18.44 -2.87
N GLY A 198 4.93 -18.95 -4.11
CA GLY A 198 5.31 -20.33 -4.39
C GLY A 198 4.18 -21.38 -4.33
N GLU A 199 2.95 -21.00 -3.98
CA GLU A 199 1.78 -21.87 -4.18
C GLU A 199 1.36 -21.87 -5.66
N PHE A 200 0.89 -23.02 -6.17
CA PHE A 200 0.36 -23.17 -7.53
C PHE A 200 -1.11 -23.63 -7.49
N ASN A 201 -1.91 -23.23 -8.49
CA ASN A 201 -3.34 -23.57 -8.59
C ASN A 201 -4.17 -23.13 -7.37
N GLN A 202 -3.79 -22.01 -6.75
CA GLN A 202 -4.51 -21.38 -5.65
C GLN A 202 -5.11 -20.05 -6.11
N ALA A 203 -6.13 -19.58 -5.36
CA ALA A 203 -6.66 -18.24 -5.57
C ALA A 203 -5.56 -17.19 -5.40
N SER A 204 -5.71 -16.07 -6.10
CA SER A 204 -4.81 -14.94 -5.97
C SER A 204 -4.85 -14.33 -4.57
N GLY A 205 -3.80 -13.58 -4.24
CA GLY A 205 -3.87 -12.65 -3.12
C GLY A 205 -5.12 -11.76 -3.26
N PRO A 206 -5.81 -11.41 -2.16
CA PRO A 206 -7.06 -10.65 -2.22
C PRO A 206 -6.94 -9.27 -2.88
N LEU A 207 -5.72 -8.74 -2.96
CA LEU A 207 -5.38 -7.44 -3.54
C LEU A 207 -4.43 -7.57 -4.73
N PHE A 208 -4.42 -8.70 -5.43
CA PHE A 208 -3.60 -8.86 -6.63
C PHE A 208 -3.88 -7.73 -7.66
N GLY A 209 -2.83 -7.04 -8.10
CA GLY A 209 -2.92 -5.89 -9.02
C GLY A 209 -3.16 -4.52 -8.34
N VAL A 210 -3.32 -4.46 -7.02
CA VAL A 210 -3.49 -3.19 -6.29
C VAL A 210 -2.30 -2.23 -6.46
N GLN A 211 -1.14 -2.73 -6.87
CA GLN A 211 0.05 -1.94 -7.15
C GLN A 211 -0.24 -0.85 -8.21
N PHE A 212 -1.16 -1.11 -9.15
CA PHE A 212 -1.58 -0.14 -10.16
C PHE A 212 -2.47 1.00 -9.62
N SER A 213 -2.96 0.89 -8.38
CA SER A 213 -3.72 1.98 -7.73
C SER A 213 -2.87 3.23 -7.42
N GLN A 214 -1.55 3.14 -7.62
CA GLN A 214 -0.58 4.17 -7.24
C GLN A 214 -0.01 4.96 -8.43
N LEU A 215 -0.60 4.80 -9.63
CA LEU A 215 -0.10 5.43 -10.86
C LEU A 215 -0.12 6.96 -10.78
N ALA A 216 0.97 7.58 -11.23
CA ALA A 216 1.18 9.03 -11.17
C ALA A 216 0.17 9.86 -11.98
N CYS A 217 -0.42 9.27 -13.04
CA CYS A 217 -1.39 9.90 -13.92
C CYS A 217 -2.86 9.54 -13.59
N SER A 218 -3.11 8.97 -12.41
CA SER A 218 -4.46 8.72 -11.95
C SER A 218 -5.19 10.04 -11.63
N ASP A 219 -6.49 10.08 -11.90
CA ASP A 219 -7.41 11.13 -11.45
C ASP A 219 -7.55 11.16 -9.91
N PHE A 220 -7.31 10.03 -9.26
CA PHE A 220 -7.42 9.82 -7.82
C PHE A 220 -6.18 10.29 -7.06
N MET A 221 -4.99 9.82 -7.48
CA MET A 221 -3.70 10.07 -6.82
C MET A 221 -3.20 11.50 -7.08
N ARG A 222 -2.65 12.16 -6.06
CA ARG A 222 -2.13 13.53 -6.15
C ARG A 222 -0.60 13.55 -6.17
N ALA A 223 -0.08 14.53 -6.90
CA ALA A 223 1.34 14.85 -6.89
C ALA A 223 1.76 15.57 -5.60
N PHE A 224 3.05 15.52 -5.32
CA PHE A 224 3.68 16.40 -4.35
C PHE A 224 3.65 17.85 -4.88
N ALA A 225 3.09 18.76 -4.09
CA ALA A 225 2.96 20.18 -4.47
C ALA A 225 4.13 21.05 -3.95
N GLY A 226 5.03 20.49 -3.15
CA GLY A 226 6.04 21.26 -2.42
C GLY A 226 5.50 21.91 -1.14
N GLY A 227 6.37 22.16 -0.18
CA GLY A 227 6.03 22.84 1.08
C GLY A 227 5.51 21.87 2.15
N ALA A 228 4.47 22.29 2.86
CA ALA A 228 3.87 21.51 3.95
C ALA A 228 3.10 20.29 3.42
N ALA A 229 2.83 19.32 4.31
CA ALA A 229 1.93 18.21 4.01
C ALA A 229 0.54 18.74 3.61
N ASP A 230 -0.03 18.17 2.55
CA ASP A 230 -1.28 18.63 1.96
C ASP A 230 -2.21 17.45 1.62
N ALA A 231 -3.34 17.77 0.99
CA ALA A 231 -4.36 16.78 0.70
C ALA A 231 -3.84 15.65 -0.22
N GLY A 232 -4.08 14.41 0.20
CA GLY A 232 -3.75 13.19 -0.54
C GLY A 232 -4.97 12.58 -1.25
N PRO A 233 -4.93 11.26 -1.56
CA PRO A 233 -3.78 10.35 -1.41
C PRO A 233 -2.61 10.73 -2.32
N LYS A 234 -1.37 10.57 -1.86
CA LYS A 234 -0.15 10.77 -2.66
C LYS A 234 0.30 9.50 -3.35
N ARG A 235 0.82 9.61 -4.57
CA ARG A 235 1.34 8.49 -5.36
C ARG A 235 2.57 7.85 -4.71
N SER A 236 2.77 6.55 -4.97
CA SER A 236 4.01 5.85 -4.63
C SER A 236 4.97 5.81 -5.84
N PRO A 237 6.29 5.97 -5.64
CA PRO A 237 7.25 5.95 -6.74
C PRO A 237 7.38 4.59 -7.44
N LEU A 238 7.18 3.48 -6.71
CA LEU A 238 7.37 2.11 -7.22
C LEU A 238 6.14 1.22 -6.96
N GLY A 239 4.97 1.83 -6.74
CA GLY A 239 3.77 1.11 -6.33
C GLY A 239 3.85 0.62 -4.87
N LEU A 240 3.01 -0.35 -4.52
CA LEU A 240 3.07 -0.96 -3.19
C LEU A 240 4.14 -2.06 -3.16
N ALA A 241 5.00 -2.01 -2.14
CA ALA A 241 6.14 -2.89 -1.95
C ALA A 241 5.75 -4.23 -1.31
N ALA A 242 6.28 -5.33 -1.85
CA ALA A 242 6.28 -6.65 -1.23
C ALA A 242 7.57 -6.93 -0.42
N ASP A 243 8.54 -6.01 -0.52
CA ASP A 243 9.87 -6.16 0.04
C ASP A 243 9.89 -5.77 1.53
N PRO A 244 10.40 -6.62 2.45
CA PRO A 244 10.46 -6.33 3.88
C PRO A 244 11.13 -4.98 4.19
N GLY A 245 10.69 -4.30 5.25
CA GLY A 245 11.22 -2.99 5.63
C GLY A 245 10.21 -1.83 5.62
N GLY A 246 8.93 -2.09 5.32
CA GLY A 246 7.85 -1.13 5.49
C GLY A 246 6.90 -1.53 6.62
N LEU A 247 6.74 -0.66 7.62
CA LEU A 247 5.87 -0.88 8.77
C LEU A 247 4.90 0.30 8.98
N PRO A 248 3.68 0.04 9.46
CA PRO A 248 2.75 1.10 9.82
C PRO A 248 3.14 1.74 11.14
N VAL A 249 2.79 3.03 11.29
CA VAL A 249 3.10 3.84 12.46
C VAL A 249 1.80 4.26 13.13
N TYR A 250 1.64 3.91 14.41
CA TYR A 250 0.44 4.15 15.20
C TYR A 250 0.73 5.09 16.37
N LYS A 251 -0.27 5.89 16.77
CA LYS A 251 -0.31 6.57 18.06
C LYS A 251 -1.48 6.00 18.85
N GLY A 252 -1.15 5.16 19.84
CA GLY A 252 -2.14 4.30 20.48
C GLY A 252 -2.75 3.33 19.46
N ALA A 253 -4.06 3.43 19.23
CA ALA A 253 -4.77 2.61 18.24
C ALA A 253 -5.02 3.33 16.90
N VAL A 254 -4.56 4.58 16.75
CA VAL A 254 -4.79 5.38 15.53
C VAL A 254 -3.59 5.26 14.62
N LEU A 255 -3.82 4.80 13.39
CA LEU A 255 -2.81 4.77 12.34
C LEU A 255 -2.53 6.20 11.86
N VAL A 256 -1.29 6.65 11.99
CA VAL A 256 -0.88 8.02 11.64
C VAL A 256 0.09 8.08 10.45
N GLY A 257 0.57 6.93 9.98
CA GLY A 257 1.47 6.90 8.83
C GLY A 257 2.19 5.57 8.64
N GLY A 258 3.37 5.65 8.04
CA GLY A 258 4.23 4.49 7.77
C GLY A 258 5.70 4.88 7.74
N VAL A 259 6.56 3.91 8.04
CA VAL A 259 8.01 4.03 7.92
C VAL A 259 8.52 2.98 6.93
N GLY A 260 9.48 3.35 6.11
CA GLY A 260 10.10 2.48 5.12
C GLY A 260 11.62 2.60 5.18
N VAL A 261 12.30 1.48 5.11
CA VAL A 261 13.76 1.39 5.21
C VAL A 261 14.33 0.58 4.07
N ILE A 262 15.46 1.03 3.53
CA ILE A 262 16.33 0.26 2.64
C ILE A 262 17.77 0.36 3.11
N ALA A 263 18.43 -0.77 3.31
CA ALA A 263 19.82 -0.87 3.76
C ALA A 263 20.62 -1.92 2.98
N ASP A 264 19.97 -2.97 2.49
CA ASP A 264 20.64 -4.10 1.83
C ASP A 264 20.95 -3.86 0.33
N GLY A 265 20.22 -2.95 -0.31
CA GLY A 265 20.33 -2.62 -1.73
C GLY A 265 19.47 -3.50 -2.65
N ARG A 266 18.42 -4.13 -2.14
CA ARG A 266 17.47 -4.93 -2.93
C ARG A 266 16.05 -4.45 -2.72
N TYR A 267 15.27 -4.49 -3.80
CA TYR A 267 13.85 -4.28 -3.77
C TYR A 267 13.18 -5.50 -4.38
N GLY A 268 12.71 -6.41 -3.53
CA GLY A 268 12.22 -7.71 -3.95
C GLY A 268 10.95 -8.19 -3.28
N ILE A 269 10.85 -9.50 -3.16
CA ILE A 269 9.76 -10.22 -2.52
C ILE A 269 10.33 -11.40 -1.75
N ASP A 270 9.78 -11.63 -0.56
CA ASP A 270 9.99 -12.86 0.18
C ASP A 270 9.21 -14.00 -0.50
N GLN A 271 9.92 -14.87 -1.24
CA GLN A 271 9.33 -16.02 -1.92
C GLN A 271 9.14 -17.23 -0.99
N ARG A 272 9.70 -17.23 0.22
CA ARG A 272 9.66 -18.37 1.13
C ARG A 272 8.96 -17.95 2.41
N ILE A 273 7.68 -18.32 2.49
CA ILE A 273 6.86 -17.85 3.60
C ILE A 273 6.99 -18.66 4.89
N ALA A 274 7.63 -19.83 4.81
CA ALA A 274 7.69 -20.80 5.90
C ALA A 274 8.93 -20.64 6.81
N ASP A 275 9.98 -19.96 6.34
CA ASP A 275 11.17 -19.63 7.13
C ASP A 275 11.07 -18.25 7.78
N VAL A 276 11.95 -17.98 8.73
CA VAL A 276 12.08 -16.68 9.41
C VAL A 276 13.36 -16.03 8.91
N ASP A 277 13.25 -14.88 8.26
CA ASP A 277 14.39 -14.18 7.69
C ASP A 277 15.10 -13.30 8.73
N VAL A 278 16.40 -13.11 8.51
CA VAL A 278 17.16 -12.04 9.17
C VAL A 278 17.37 -10.92 8.16
N ASP A 279 16.40 -10.02 8.11
CA ASP A 279 16.37 -8.89 7.19
C ASP A 279 16.80 -7.59 7.89
N SER A 280 17.78 -6.87 7.35
CA SER A 280 18.27 -5.63 7.97
C SER A 280 17.27 -4.49 7.85
N ASP A 281 16.57 -4.39 6.72
CA ASP A 281 15.62 -3.32 6.44
C ASP A 281 14.45 -3.40 7.41
N GLU A 282 13.91 -4.61 7.58
CA GLU A 282 12.85 -4.91 8.50
C GLU A 282 13.25 -4.69 9.96
N ARG A 283 14.43 -5.13 10.38
CA ARG A 283 14.90 -4.90 11.77
C ARG A 283 15.04 -3.42 12.09
N ILE A 284 15.59 -2.65 11.15
CA ILE A 284 15.74 -1.20 11.30
C ILE A 284 14.36 -0.51 11.27
N ALA A 285 13.44 -0.95 10.43
CA ALA A 285 12.06 -0.45 10.42
C ALA A 285 11.33 -0.77 11.75
N LEU A 286 11.52 -1.97 12.29
CA LEU A 286 10.94 -2.35 13.58
C LEU A 286 11.48 -1.46 14.71
N ALA A 287 12.78 -1.19 14.73
CA ALA A 287 13.38 -0.23 15.66
C ALA A 287 12.78 1.18 15.54
N ALA A 288 12.52 1.63 14.30
CA ALA A 288 11.91 2.92 14.04
C ALA A 288 10.52 3.07 14.68
N THR A 289 9.77 1.98 14.84
CA THR A 289 8.39 2.01 15.36
C THR A 289 8.28 1.89 16.87
N ILE A 290 9.39 1.88 17.63
CA ILE A 290 9.35 1.78 19.09
C ILE A 290 8.59 2.98 19.70
N GLY A 291 7.51 2.70 20.43
CA GLY A 291 6.58 3.71 20.97
C GLY A 291 5.50 4.17 19.99
N PHE A 292 5.49 3.62 18.77
CA PHE A 292 4.51 3.88 17.71
C PHE A 292 4.00 2.57 17.08
N GLU A 293 4.00 1.48 17.85
CA GLU A 293 3.66 0.17 17.34
C GLU A 293 2.13 -0.02 17.17
N PRO A 294 1.68 -0.80 16.18
CA PRO A 294 0.29 -1.25 16.15
C PRO A 294 -0.07 -2.07 17.38
N PRO A 295 -1.32 -1.94 17.91
CA PRO A 295 -1.85 -2.85 18.90
C PRO A 295 -1.73 -4.31 18.44
N VAL A 296 -1.22 -5.18 19.31
CA VAL A 296 -0.96 -6.60 18.97
C VAL A 296 -2.21 -7.30 18.43
N ALA A 297 -3.40 -6.94 18.92
CA ALA A 297 -4.66 -7.57 18.54
C ALA A 297 -5.05 -7.36 17.06
N ILE A 298 -4.54 -6.31 16.41
CA ILE A 298 -4.87 -5.99 15.02
C ILE A 298 -3.73 -6.31 14.05
N ARG A 299 -2.61 -6.87 14.52
CA ARG A 299 -1.47 -7.16 13.63
C ARG A 299 -1.76 -8.35 12.72
N ALA A 300 -1.14 -8.37 11.55
CA ALA A 300 -1.31 -9.40 10.53
C ALA A 300 -1.22 -10.84 11.07
N GLU A 301 -0.31 -11.12 12.01
CA GLU A 301 -0.14 -12.45 12.63
C GLU A 301 -1.29 -12.89 13.55
N ARG A 302 -2.31 -12.05 13.74
CA ARG A 302 -3.58 -12.37 14.39
C ARG A 302 -4.73 -12.59 13.40
N ILE A 303 -4.48 -12.36 12.12
CA ILE A 303 -5.49 -12.33 11.07
C ILE A 303 -5.30 -13.55 10.19
N SER A 304 -6.41 -14.24 9.90
CA SER A 304 -6.43 -15.35 8.96
C SER A 304 -7.37 -15.05 7.81
N VAL A 305 -6.91 -15.29 6.59
CA VAL A 305 -7.69 -15.16 5.37
C VAL A 305 -7.68 -16.51 4.69
N ASP A 306 -8.86 -17.06 4.38
CA ASP A 306 -9.01 -18.39 3.78
C ASP A 306 -8.26 -19.50 4.56
N GLY A 307 -8.31 -19.42 5.91
CA GLY A 307 -7.63 -20.38 6.79
C GLY A 307 -6.10 -20.25 6.87
N ARG A 308 -5.48 -19.29 6.16
CA ARG A 308 -4.04 -19.01 6.16
C ARG A 308 -3.73 -17.80 7.05
N SER A 309 -2.67 -17.87 7.83
CA SER A 309 -2.20 -16.73 8.64
C SER A 309 -1.42 -15.73 7.78
N LEU A 310 -1.61 -14.44 8.05
CA LEU A 310 -0.75 -13.41 7.49
C LEU A 310 0.51 -13.23 8.34
N ARG A 311 1.58 -12.72 7.73
CA ARG A 311 2.84 -12.33 8.38
C ARG A 311 2.88 -10.83 8.57
N PHE A 312 3.30 -10.38 9.75
CA PHE A 312 3.52 -8.96 10.03
C PHE A 312 5.01 -8.63 10.03
N THR A 313 5.81 -9.34 10.82
CA THR A 313 7.26 -9.15 10.80
C THR A 313 8.00 -10.39 11.28
N ASP A 314 9.20 -10.62 10.74
CA ASP A 314 10.10 -11.68 11.22
C ASP A 314 11.09 -11.17 12.26
N ALA A 315 11.46 -9.90 12.14
CA ALA A 315 12.18 -9.18 13.16
C ALA A 315 11.40 -9.18 14.49
N ARG A 316 12.13 -9.30 15.59
CA ARG A 316 11.58 -9.32 16.95
C ARG A 316 12.25 -8.25 17.79
N SER A 317 11.49 -7.68 18.73
CA SER A 317 11.98 -6.63 19.62
C SER A 317 13.21 -7.06 20.45
N GLN A 318 13.37 -8.35 20.74
CA GLN A 318 14.54 -8.89 21.44
C GLN A 318 15.84 -8.85 20.62
N GLN A 319 15.75 -8.69 19.30
CA GLN A 319 16.91 -8.59 18.39
C GLN A 319 17.41 -7.15 18.22
N LEU A 320 16.69 -6.18 18.77
CA LEU A 320 17.01 -4.75 18.65
C LEU A 320 18.06 -4.36 19.69
N ALA A 321 18.93 -3.42 19.32
CA ALA A 321 19.92 -2.86 20.22
C ALA A 321 19.30 -2.19 21.46
N ALA A 322 20.03 -2.22 22.57
CA ALA A 322 19.61 -1.55 23.80
C ALA A 322 19.63 -0.02 23.64
N GLY A 323 18.66 0.68 24.25
CA GLY A 323 18.64 2.14 24.33
C GLY A 323 18.15 2.88 23.07
N ILE A 324 17.66 2.18 22.05
CA ILE A 324 17.10 2.79 20.83
C ILE A 324 15.99 3.79 21.17
N SER A 325 15.13 3.48 22.14
CA SER A 325 14.05 4.37 22.58
C SER A 325 14.53 5.72 23.13
N ALA A 326 15.81 5.88 23.46
CA ALA A 326 16.40 7.15 23.89
C ALA A 326 17.01 7.96 22.73
N ALA A 327 17.09 7.41 21.51
CA ALA A 327 17.66 8.08 20.35
C ALA A 327 16.92 9.39 20.03
N SER A 328 17.66 10.43 19.61
CA SER A 328 17.10 11.75 19.31
C SER A 328 17.64 12.27 17.99
N PHE A 329 16.76 12.85 17.17
CA PHE A 329 17.14 13.44 15.88
C PHE A 329 18.09 14.61 16.05
N ALA A 330 17.88 15.44 17.08
CA ALA A 330 18.75 16.58 17.38
C ALA A 330 20.19 16.17 17.72
N ALA A 331 20.40 14.91 18.15
CA ALA A 331 21.74 14.36 18.40
C ALA A 331 22.41 13.81 17.13
N LEU A 332 21.70 13.72 16.00
CA LEU A 332 22.26 13.33 14.72
C LEU A 332 22.99 14.54 14.12
N GLY A 333 24.31 14.58 14.28
CA GLY A 333 25.17 15.55 13.61
C GLY A 333 25.35 15.25 12.12
N PRO A 334 25.99 16.15 11.34
CA PRO A 334 26.20 15.97 9.90
C PRO A 334 26.97 14.69 9.50
N SER A 335 27.77 14.12 10.42
CA SER A 335 28.46 12.85 10.21
C SER A 335 27.55 11.62 10.30
N ALA A 336 26.31 11.79 10.78
CA ALA A 336 25.31 10.74 10.84
C ALA A 336 24.62 10.49 9.51
N GLY A 337 24.55 11.51 8.65
CA GLY A 337 23.71 11.53 7.47
C GLY A 337 23.03 12.88 7.29
N SER A 338 22.03 12.91 6.42
CA SER A 338 21.31 14.14 6.07
C SER A 338 19.88 13.86 5.62
N LEU A 339 19.01 14.85 5.80
CA LEU A 339 17.71 14.86 5.15
C LEU A 339 17.90 15.05 3.63
N LEU A 340 17.12 14.31 2.86
CA LEU A 340 17.23 14.25 1.40
C LEU A 340 15.93 14.78 0.77
N ALA A 341 16.08 15.70 -0.18
CA ALA A 341 14.99 16.07 -1.07
C ALA A 341 14.89 15.01 -2.18
N VAL A 342 13.70 14.46 -2.37
CA VAL A 342 13.42 13.51 -3.46
C VAL A 342 12.55 14.23 -4.48
N PRO A 343 13.04 14.49 -5.69
CA PRO A 343 12.27 15.20 -6.72
C PRO A 343 10.88 14.59 -6.92
N GLY A 344 9.85 15.44 -6.83
CA GLY A 344 8.46 15.03 -6.97
C GLY A 344 7.84 14.30 -5.78
N TYR A 345 8.55 14.12 -4.66
CA TYR A 345 8.04 13.43 -3.47
C TYR A 345 8.28 14.14 -2.14
N SER A 346 9.45 14.76 -1.94
CA SER A 346 9.80 15.35 -0.64
C SER A 346 10.78 16.50 -0.74
N GLN A 347 10.90 17.25 0.36
CA GLN A 347 11.94 18.23 0.60
C GLN A 347 12.88 17.75 1.71
N ALA A 348 14.08 18.32 1.79
CA ALA A 348 15.09 17.97 2.80
C ALA A 348 14.80 18.61 4.18
N VAL A 349 13.59 18.41 4.70
CA VAL A 349 13.11 18.97 5.97
C VAL A 349 12.28 17.94 6.74
N LEU A 350 12.12 18.14 8.05
CA LEU A 350 11.11 17.43 8.85
C LEU A 350 9.79 18.18 8.75
N LEU A 351 8.76 17.52 8.22
CA LEU A 351 7.41 18.07 8.14
C LEU A 351 6.48 17.40 9.15
N PRO A 352 5.54 18.13 9.76
CA PRO A 352 4.39 17.50 10.38
C PRO A 352 3.47 16.91 9.31
N GLY A 353 2.78 15.82 9.65
CA GLY A 353 1.76 15.20 8.80
C GLY A 353 0.38 15.83 8.96
N THR A 354 -0.60 15.27 8.24
CA THR A 354 -2.01 15.65 8.34
C THR A 354 -2.83 14.63 9.12
N ALA A 355 -3.88 15.09 9.81
CA ALA A 355 -4.79 14.22 10.53
C ALA A 355 -5.77 13.54 9.56
N PHE A 356 -5.81 12.21 9.53
CA PHE A 356 -6.74 11.51 8.64
C PHE A 356 -8.19 11.75 9.06
N GLY A 357 -9.06 12.06 8.10
CA GLY A 357 -10.45 12.42 8.37
C GLY A 357 -10.68 13.92 8.52
N ASP A 358 -9.61 14.72 8.57
CA ASP A 358 -9.67 16.18 8.48
C ASP A 358 -9.58 16.65 7.02
N PRO A 359 -10.29 17.72 6.61
CA PRO A 359 -10.15 18.30 5.27
C PRO A 359 -8.70 18.54 4.81
N ALA A 360 -7.77 18.87 5.72
CA ALA A 360 -6.37 19.08 5.40
C ALA A 360 -5.68 17.83 4.82
N SER A 361 -6.10 16.62 5.22
CA SER A 361 -5.59 15.37 4.63
C SER A 361 -6.22 15.06 3.26
N GLY A 362 -7.21 15.84 2.84
CA GLY A 362 -7.99 15.62 1.62
C GLY A 362 -9.03 14.52 1.74
N ILE A 363 -9.24 13.97 2.93
CA ILE A 363 -10.21 12.89 3.19
C ILE A 363 -10.95 13.25 4.47
N ARG A 364 -12.28 13.25 4.43
CA ARG A 364 -13.11 13.48 5.60
C ARG A 364 -14.39 12.65 5.57
N PRO A 365 -15.08 12.48 6.71
CA PRO A 365 -16.41 11.90 6.71
C PRO A 365 -17.35 12.62 5.73
N ALA A 366 -18.20 11.86 5.07
CA ALA A 366 -19.28 12.38 4.24
C ALA A 366 -20.22 13.27 5.07
N ALA A 367 -20.94 14.17 4.41
CA ALA A 367 -21.91 15.02 5.10
C ALA A 367 -23.02 14.16 5.73
N ALA A 368 -23.53 14.59 6.88
CA ALA A 368 -24.65 13.91 7.54
C ALA A 368 -25.86 13.84 6.58
N GLY A 369 -26.41 12.65 6.42
CA GLY A 369 -27.54 12.40 5.51
C GLY A 369 -27.15 12.03 4.07
N SER A 370 -25.88 12.12 3.69
CA SER A 370 -25.38 11.54 2.43
C SER A 370 -25.23 10.02 2.55
N PHE A 371 -25.32 9.30 1.42
CA PHE A 371 -25.11 7.84 1.35
C PHE A 371 -25.86 7.05 2.42
N GLY A 372 -27.16 7.35 2.58
CA GLY A 372 -28.03 6.64 3.52
C GLY A 372 -27.60 6.72 5.00
N GLY A 373 -26.73 7.66 5.37
CA GLY A 373 -26.16 7.78 6.73
C GLY A 373 -25.12 6.72 7.08
N ARG A 374 -24.54 6.04 6.08
CA ARG A 374 -23.48 5.05 6.27
C ARG A 374 -22.17 5.71 6.69
N ASP A 375 -21.28 4.90 7.28
CA ASP A 375 -19.90 5.29 7.51
C ASP A 375 -19.17 5.41 6.16
N ALA A 376 -19.14 6.64 5.65
CA ALA A 376 -18.64 7.00 4.33
C ALA A 376 -17.62 8.13 4.46
N PHE A 377 -16.56 8.07 3.67
CA PHE A 377 -15.58 9.14 3.54
C PHE A 377 -15.60 9.70 2.12
N VAL A 378 -15.40 11.00 2.00
CA VAL A 378 -15.29 11.71 0.72
C VAL A 378 -13.91 12.32 0.58
N LEU A 379 -13.44 12.37 -0.67
CA LEU A 379 -12.25 13.10 -1.04
C LEU A 379 -12.57 14.57 -1.24
N VAL A 380 -11.75 15.44 -0.66
CA VAL A 380 -11.91 16.89 -0.77
C VAL A 380 -10.64 17.57 -1.28
N ASP A 381 -10.83 18.75 -1.87
CA ASP A 381 -9.75 19.63 -2.27
C ASP A 381 -9.28 20.52 -1.10
N ALA A 382 -8.34 21.43 -1.38
CA ALA A 382 -7.80 22.36 -0.38
C ALA A 382 -8.83 23.38 0.15
N LEU A 383 -9.98 23.53 -0.53
CA LEU A 383 -11.10 24.38 -0.13
C LEU A 383 -12.22 23.57 0.54
N ASN A 384 -11.93 22.32 0.91
CA ASN A 384 -12.87 21.37 1.52
C ASN A 384 -14.08 21.03 0.62
N GLN A 385 -13.94 21.17 -0.70
CA GLN A 385 -14.98 20.81 -1.65
C GLN A 385 -14.80 19.35 -2.12
N PRO A 386 -15.87 18.54 -2.21
CA PRO A 386 -15.79 17.19 -2.72
C PRO A 386 -15.21 17.13 -4.14
N ARG A 387 -14.18 16.31 -4.35
CA ARG A 387 -13.51 16.14 -5.66
C ARG A 387 -14.34 15.33 -6.66
N PHE A 388 -15.12 14.38 -6.16
CA PHE A 388 -15.87 13.41 -6.95
C PHE A 388 -17.33 13.35 -6.47
N ALA A 389 -18.01 14.49 -6.49
CA ALA A 389 -19.43 14.53 -6.14
C ALA A 389 -20.26 13.70 -7.15
N PRO A 390 -21.32 13.00 -6.71
CA PRO A 390 -22.27 12.37 -7.61
C PRO A 390 -22.85 13.42 -8.58
N VAL A 391 -22.66 13.21 -9.87
CA VAL A 391 -23.12 14.11 -10.93
C VAL A 391 -23.98 13.33 -11.92
N ALA A 392 -24.86 14.02 -12.64
CA ALA A 392 -25.63 13.38 -13.72
C ALA A 392 -24.71 12.96 -14.87
N GLY A 393 -25.08 11.89 -15.56
CA GLY A 393 -24.39 11.43 -16.77
C GLY A 393 -24.47 12.44 -17.90
N SER A 394 -23.51 12.37 -18.83
CA SER A 394 -23.42 13.27 -19.99
C SER A 394 -23.97 12.66 -21.28
N ASP A 395 -24.55 11.46 -21.22
CA ASP A 395 -25.03 10.65 -22.34
C ASP A 395 -26.44 11.02 -22.85
N GLY A 396 -26.95 12.19 -22.47
CA GLY A 396 -28.19 12.76 -23.00
C GLY A 396 -29.45 12.28 -22.27
N ALA A 397 -30.54 12.06 -23.01
CA ALA A 397 -31.87 11.84 -22.41
C ALA A 397 -32.01 10.52 -21.61
N THR A 398 -31.07 9.59 -21.76
CA THR A 398 -31.02 8.31 -21.02
C THR A 398 -29.99 8.32 -19.89
N ALA A 399 -29.35 9.46 -19.65
CA ALA A 399 -28.33 9.59 -18.63
C ALA A 399 -28.91 9.37 -17.24
N LEU A 400 -28.12 8.72 -16.38
CA LEU A 400 -28.42 8.66 -14.95
C LEU A 400 -28.45 10.08 -14.39
N THR A 401 -29.49 10.38 -13.63
CA THR A 401 -29.55 11.60 -12.82
C THR A 401 -28.55 11.52 -11.67
N ALA A 402 -28.16 12.68 -11.13
CA ALA A 402 -27.25 12.71 -9.96
C ALA A 402 -27.81 11.92 -8.76
N ALA A 403 -29.14 11.92 -8.57
CA ALA A 403 -29.80 11.17 -7.50
C ALA A 403 -29.73 9.64 -7.73
N GLU A 404 -29.86 9.19 -8.98
CA GLU A 404 -29.68 7.77 -9.32
C GLU A 404 -28.23 7.34 -9.12
N VAL A 405 -27.26 8.19 -9.51
CA VAL A 405 -25.83 7.94 -9.25
C VAL A 405 -25.55 7.85 -7.74
N GLU A 406 -26.09 8.76 -6.94
CA GLU A 406 -25.93 8.70 -5.48
C GLU A 406 -26.54 7.42 -4.89
N THR A 407 -27.72 7.01 -5.37
CA THR A 407 -28.36 5.75 -4.94
C THR A 407 -27.52 4.53 -5.29
N LEU A 408 -26.91 4.50 -6.48
CA LEU A 408 -26.02 3.42 -6.89
C LEU A 408 -24.75 3.37 -6.03
N LEU A 409 -24.17 4.54 -5.71
CA LEU A 409 -23.01 4.63 -4.83
C LEU A 409 -23.34 4.21 -3.39
N ASP A 410 -24.51 4.55 -2.88
CA ASP A 410 -24.99 4.08 -1.58
C ASP A 410 -25.11 2.55 -1.52
N ALA A 411 -25.74 1.95 -2.54
CA ALA A 411 -25.85 0.49 -2.65
C ALA A 411 -24.48 -0.19 -2.80
N ALA A 412 -23.55 0.42 -3.54
CA ALA A 412 -22.18 -0.09 -3.65
C ALA A 412 -21.44 -0.03 -2.32
N LEU A 413 -21.59 1.07 -1.56
CA LEU A 413 -20.99 1.22 -0.23
C LEU A 413 -21.56 0.21 0.77
N GLU A 414 -22.86 -0.11 0.68
CA GLU A 414 -23.46 -1.19 1.47
C GLU A 414 -22.79 -2.54 1.23
N ILE A 415 -22.59 -2.89 -0.05
CA ILE A 415 -21.93 -4.14 -0.43
C ILE A 415 -20.48 -4.12 0.07
N ALA A 416 -19.75 -3.02 -0.13
CA ALA A 416 -18.37 -2.86 0.32
C ALA A 416 -18.24 -3.03 1.84
N ASN A 417 -19.13 -2.42 2.63
CA ASN A 417 -19.11 -2.55 4.08
C ASN A 417 -19.42 -3.97 4.56
N ARG A 418 -20.19 -4.75 3.79
CA ARG A 418 -20.45 -6.18 4.06
C ARG A 418 -19.30 -7.08 3.63
N SER A 419 -18.69 -6.83 2.47
CA SER A 419 -17.60 -7.65 1.91
C SER A 419 -16.24 -7.39 2.56
N ARG A 420 -16.05 -6.22 3.19
CA ARG A 420 -14.85 -5.86 3.99
C ARG A 420 -14.53 -6.77 5.18
N ALA A 421 -15.31 -7.81 5.43
CA ALA A 421 -15.14 -8.72 6.57
C ALA A 421 -13.76 -9.42 6.62
N GLN A 422 -13.04 -9.56 5.50
CA GLN A 422 -11.76 -10.29 5.48
C GLN A 422 -10.52 -9.41 5.67
N ILE A 423 -10.59 -8.12 5.32
CA ILE A 423 -9.46 -7.17 5.36
C ILE A 423 -10.02 -5.80 5.78
N ARG A 424 -10.26 -5.64 7.09
CA ARG A 424 -10.68 -4.38 7.74
C ARG A 424 -9.57 -3.39 7.95
#